data_AF-A0A2V8N1Z4-F1
#
_entry.id   AF-A0A2V8N1Z4-F1
#
_cell.length_a   1.000
_cell.length_b   1.000
_cell.length_c   1.000
_cell.angle_alpha   90.00
_cell.angle_beta   90.00
_cell.angle_gamma   90.00
#
_symmetry.space_group_name_H-M   'P 1'
#
loop_
_entity.id
_entity.type
_entity.pdbx_description
1 polymer ?
#
loop_
_entity_poly.entity_id
_entity_poly.type
_entity_poly.pdbx_seq_one_letter_code
_entity_poly.pdbx_strand_id
1 'polypeptide(L)'
;MAESIGEKLRLARETRGIALRDISEQTRISMRYLEAIETDDYRRLPGGIFNRSFIRAYAKFIGYDEQEAIDEYAREQESNNEVAVKPYKSLVYTDTGGSRSPLATLLLAVIILAVLSLLVWVGLHFYQRSAAPKTQPSRTGRQFAPGKSPEDRAREFARAKTDFKEDAHDFSA
;
A
#
# COMPACT_ATOMS: atom_id res chain seq x y z
N MET A 1 26.02 -18.14 48.09
CA MET A 1 25.99 -17.67 46.71
C MET A 1 24.53 -17.41 46.40
N ALA A 2 24.17 -16.22 45.92
CA ALA A 2 22.81 -15.99 45.45
C ALA A 2 22.62 -16.80 44.17
N GLU A 3 21.54 -17.58 44.08
CA GLU A 3 21.16 -18.28 42.84
C GLU A 3 20.82 -17.23 41.78
N SER A 4 21.32 -17.43 40.56
CA SER A 4 20.97 -16.57 39.43
C SER A 4 19.53 -16.82 38.97
N ILE A 5 18.96 -15.88 38.22
CA ILE A 5 17.66 -16.09 37.59
C ILE A 5 17.68 -17.29 36.63
N GLY A 6 18.80 -17.54 35.93
CA GLY A 6 18.97 -18.72 35.07
C GLY A 6 18.81 -20.02 35.84
N GLU A 7 19.48 -20.13 36.99
CA GLU A 7 19.38 -21.29 37.87
C GLU A 7 17.97 -21.46 38.45
N LYS A 8 17.32 -20.37 38.89
CA LYS A 8 15.96 -20.42 39.43
C LYS A 8 14.94 -20.89 38.39
N LEU A 9 15.03 -20.37 37.16
CA LEU A 9 14.15 -20.79 36.07
C LEU A 9 14.36 -22.26 35.71
N ARG A 10 15.62 -22.71 35.66
CA ARG A 10 15.95 -24.12 35.46
C ARG A 10 15.37 -25.00 36.56
N LEU A 11 15.57 -24.66 37.82
CA LEU A 11 15.06 -25.41 38.97
C LEU A 11 13.53 -25.50 38.95
N ALA A 12 12.86 -24.38 38.66
CA ALA A 12 11.40 -24.32 38.54
C ALA A 12 10.89 -25.19 37.38
N ARG A 13 11.58 -25.19 36.23
CA ARG A 13 11.28 -26.07 35.10
C ARG A 13 11.44 -27.55 35.48
N GLU A 14 12.57 -27.91 36.07
CA GLU A 14 12.91 -29.29 36.43
C GLU A 14 11.96 -29.84 37.50
N THR A 15 11.59 -29.02 38.50
CA THR A 15 10.61 -29.38 39.53
C THR A 15 9.24 -29.72 38.94
N ARG A 16 8.88 -29.10 37.81
CA ARG A 16 7.63 -29.36 37.09
C ARG A 16 7.76 -30.46 36.03
N GLY A 17 8.94 -31.05 35.85
CA GLY A 17 9.18 -32.10 34.84
C GLY A 17 9.03 -31.63 33.40
N ILE A 18 9.19 -30.32 33.14
CA ILE A 18 9.03 -29.74 31.80
C ILE A 18 10.33 -29.88 31.02
N ALA A 19 10.28 -30.40 29.80
CA ALA A 19 11.45 -30.47 28.93
C ALA A 19 11.69 -29.13 28.22
N LEU A 20 12.96 -28.77 28.01
CA LEU A 20 13.33 -27.59 27.21
C LEU A 20 12.72 -27.61 25.80
N ARG A 21 12.53 -28.81 25.23
CA ARG A 21 11.85 -29.02 23.94
C ARG A 21 10.42 -28.49 23.96
N ASP A 22 9.66 -28.77 25.00
CA ASP A 22 8.25 -28.36 25.11
C ASP A 22 8.13 -26.84 25.15
N ILE A 23 9.02 -26.19 25.92
CA ILE A 23 9.13 -24.73 25.96
C ILE A 23 9.45 -24.20 24.56
N SER A 24 10.43 -24.81 23.87
CA SER A 24 10.86 -24.37 22.55
C SER A 24 9.74 -24.46 21.51
N GLU A 25 8.98 -25.56 21.52
CA GLU A 25 7.86 -25.80 20.60
C GLU A 25 6.72 -24.80 20.82
N GLN A 26 6.39 -24.51 22.08
CA GLN A 26 5.30 -23.57 22.41
C GLN A 26 5.69 -22.10 22.22
N THR A 27 6.88 -21.72 22.67
CA THR A 27 7.32 -20.31 22.71
C THR A 27 8.02 -19.86 21.42
N ARG A 28 8.42 -20.81 20.56
CA ARG A 28 9.26 -20.58 19.37
C ARG A 28 10.64 -20.04 19.69
N ILE A 29 11.07 -20.13 20.94
CA ILE A 29 12.43 -19.80 21.36
C ILE A 29 13.31 -21.03 21.10
N SER A 30 14.44 -20.87 20.41
CA SER A 30 15.37 -21.98 20.16
C SER A 30 15.86 -22.59 21.48
N MET A 31 15.96 -23.93 21.55
CA MET A 31 16.57 -24.63 22.69
C MET A 31 17.94 -24.05 23.06
N ARG A 32 18.75 -23.65 22.07
CA ARG A 32 20.07 -23.02 22.33
C ARG A 32 19.99 -21.71 23.10
N TYR A 33 18.89 -20.97 23.02
CA TYR A 33 18.66 -19.75 23.79
C TYR A 33 18.08 -20.05 25.15
N LEU A 34 17.20 -21.05 25.27
CA LEU A 34 16.68 -21.49 26.56
C LEU A 34 17.80 -22.05 27.45
N GLU A 35 18.69 -22.88 26.89
CA GLU A 35 19.91 -23.33 27.57
C GLU A 35 20.78 -22.15 28.01
N ALA A 36 20.97 -21.15 27.13
CA ALA A 36 21.78 -19.98 27.45
C ALA A 36 21.16 -19.13 28.57
N ILE A 37 19.83 -19.09 28.70
CA ILE A 37 19.15 -18.48 29.84
C ILE A 37 19.44 -19.29 31.11
N GLU A 38 19.30 -20.61 31.08
CA GLU A 38 19.56 -21.47 32.24
C GLU A 38 21.01 -21.47 32.72
N THR A 39 21.96 -21.09 31.86
CA THR A 39 23.40 -21.00 32.18
C THR A 39 23.92 -19.57 32.27
N ASP A 40 23.03 -18.57 32.30
CA ASP A 40 23.35 -17.13 32.32
C ASP A 40 24.31 -16.66 31.20
N ASP A 41 24.39 -17.40 30.08
CA ASP A 41 25.25 -17.04 28.94
C ASP A 41 24.50 -16.10 27.99
N TYR A 42 24.13 -14.93 28.50
CA TYR A 42 23.32 -13.94 27.79
C TYR A 42 23.98 -13.38 26.52
N ARG A 43 25.29 -13.60 26.34
CA ARG A 43 26.04 -13.26 25.13
C ARG A 43 25.61 -14.07 23.91
N ARG A 44 25.02 -15.26 24.12
CA ARG A 44 24.49 -16.11 23.04
C ARG A 44 23.10 -15.69 22.58
N LEU A 45 22.41 -14.85 23.33
CA LEU A 45 21.09 -14.37 22.97
C LEU A 45 21.22 -13.26 21.89
N PRO A 46 20.14 -12.99 21.13
CA PRO A 46 20.13 -11.89 20.15
C PRO A 46 20.39 -10.51 20.76
N GLY A 47 20.27 -10.36 22.09
CA GLY A 47 20.44 -9.10 22.79
C GLY A 47 19.20 -8.21 22.69
N GLY A 48 19.34 -6.97 23.14
CA GLY A 48 18.28 -5.99 22.95
C GLY A 48 17.06 -6.25 23.84
N ILE A 49 15.89 -5.95 23.28
CA ILE A 49 14.58 -6.27 23.87
C ILE A 49 14.29 -7.77 23.91
N PHE A 50 14.98 -8.57 23.08
CA PHE A 50 14.69 -9.99 22.92
C PHE A 50 15.01 -10.79 24.19
N ASN A 51 16.09 -10.44 24.89
CA ASN A 51 16.46 -11.12 26.13
C ASN A 51 15.33 -11.07 27.16
N ARG A 52 14.80 -9.86 27.43
CA ARG A 52 13.67 -9.69 28.35
C ARG A 52 12.42 -10.43 27.88
N SER A 53 12.16 -10.42 26.57
CA SER A 53 11.00 -11.13 26.02
C SER A 53 11.11 -12.66 26.15
N PHE A 54 12.32 -13.22 25.98
CA PHE A 54 12.55 -14.65 26.11
C PHE A 54 12.46 -15.12 27.55
N ILE A 55 13.04 -14.36 28.48
CA ILE A 55 12.95 -14.64 29.92
C ILE A 55 11.49 -14.59 30.38
N ARG A 56 10.74 -13.56 29.96
CA ARG A 56 9.30 -13.45 30.23
C ARG A 56 8.53 -14.66 29.71
N ALA A 57 8.74 -15.02 28.44
CA ALA A 57 8.04 -16.13 27.81
C ALA A 57 8.39 -17.48 28.45
N TYR A 58 9.66 -17.68 28.84
CA TYR A 58 10.10 -18.83 29.61
C TYR A 58 9.34 -18.89 30.94
N ALA A 59 9.44 -17.82 31.76
CA ALA A 59 8.83 -17.75 33.08
C ALA A 59 7.32 -18.03 33.01
N LYS A 60 6.64 -17.38 32.05
CA LYS A 60 5.23 -17.60 31.78
C LYS A 60 4.90 -19.07 31.47
N PHE A 61 5.67 -19.71 30.59
CA PHE A 61 5.40 -21.08 30.17
C PHE A 61 5.55 -22.06 31.34
N ILE A 62 6.58 -21.88 32.16
CA ILE A 62 6.79 -22.73 33.35
C ILE A 62 5.99 -22.26 34.56
N GLY A 63 5.14 -21.24 34.44
CA GLY A 63 4.33 -20.66 35.52
C GLY A 63 5.15 -20.11 36.69
N TYR A 64 6.33 -19.55 36.40
CA TYR A 64 7.12 -18.71 37.29
C TYR A 64 6.63 -17.25 37.19
N ASP A 65 6.86 -16.45 38.23
CA ASP A 65 6.45 -15.04 38.21
C ASP A 65 7.23 -14.25 37.13
N GLU A 66 6.50 -13.78 36.12
CA GLU A 66 7.07 -13.09 34.96
C GLU A 66 7.80 -11.79 35.37
N GLN A 67 7.28 -11.08 36.35
CA GLN A 67 7.80 -9.78 36.75
C GLN A 67 9.06 -9.96 37.59
N GLU A 68 9.05 -10.88 38.53
CA GLU A 68 10.20 -11.28 39.33
C GLU A 68 11.37 -11.70 38.43
N ALA A 69 11.11 -12.55 37.42
CA ALA A 69 12.15 -13.03 36.51
C ALA A 69 12.82 -11.88 35.72
N ILE A 70 12.03 -10.92 35.26
CA ILE A 70 12.56 -9.78 34.48
C ILE A 70 13.32 -8.81 35.37
N ASP A 71 12.82 -8.57 36.58
CA ASP A 71 13.44 -7.65 37.52
C ASP A 71 14.77 -8.21 38.04
N GLU A 72 14.84 -9.52 38.30
CA GLU A 72 16.09 -10.16 38.69
C GLU A 72 17.12 -10.16 37.56
N TYR A 73 16.69 -10.51 36.34
CA TYR A 73 17.54 -10.38 35.15
C TYR A 73 18.05 -8.94 34.97
N ALA A 74 17.20 -7.93 35.19
CA ALA A 74 17.62 -6.53 35.09
C ALA A 74 18.69 -6.18 36.13
N ARG A 75 18.50 -6.59 37.39
CA ARG A 75 19.49 -6.38 38.47
C ARG A 75 20.82 -7.06 38.17
N GLU A 76 20.81 -8.28 37.63
CA GLU A 76 22.02 -8.99 37.23
C GLU A 76 22.75 -8.32 36.07
N GLN A 77 22.01 -7.78 35.10
CA GLN A 77 22.61 -7.06 33.98
C GLN A 77 23.16 -5.69 34.37
N GLU A 78 22.56 -5.04 35.35
CA GLU A 78 23.04 -3.78 35.92
C GLU A 78 24.32 -4.01 36.74
N SER A 79 24.35 -5.02 37.61
CA SER A 79 25.54 -5.37 38.39
C SER A 79 26.71 -5.82 37.51
N ASN A 80 26.43 -6.58 36.44
CA ASN A 80 27.45 -6.96 35.46
C ASN A 80 27.95 -5.78 34.61
N ASN A 81 27.13 -4.74 34.39
CA ASN A 81 27.54 -3.52 33.68
C ASN A 81 28.20 -2.47 34.58
N GLU A 82 28.10 -2.56 35.91
CA GLU A 82 28.76 -1.59 36.80
C GLU A 82 30.30 -1.69 36.74
N VAL A 83 30.83 -2.80 36.21
CA VAL A 83 32.27 -2.97 35.86
C VAL A 83 32.60 -2.45 34.45
N ALA A 84 31.60 -2.14 33.62
CA ALA A 84 31.77 -1.64 32.27
C ALA A 84 30.76 -0.52 31.97
N VAL A 85 31.09 0.70 32.41
CA VAL A 85 30.32 1.91 32.08
C VAL A 85 30.26 2.11 30.55
N LYS A 86 29.18 1.64 29.93
CA LYS A 86 28.60 2.25 28.72
C LYS A 86 27.08 2.23 28.85
N PRO A 87 26.41 3.39 28.73
CA PRO A 87 24.97 3.46 28.88
C PRO A 87 24.32 2.66 27.75
N TYR A 88 23.58 1.62 28.13
CA TYR A 88 22.72 0.88 27.22
C TYR A 88 21.59 1.81 26.78
N LYS A 89 21.80 2.49 25.64
CA LYS A 89 20.78 3.27 24.95
C LYS A 89 19.81 2.26 24.34
N SER A 90 18.56 2.26 24.78
CA SER A 90 17.47 1.54 24.12
C SER A 90 17.28 2.13 22.72
N LEU A 91 18.02 1.58 21.75
CA LEU A 91 17.71 1.77 20.36
C LEU A 91 16.46 0.94 20.10
N VAL A 92 15.30 1.59 20.20
CA VAL A 92 14.11 1.20 19.46
C VAL A 92 14.57 1.06 18.01
N TYR A 93 14.78 -0.17 17.59
CA TYR A 93 15.13 -0.52 16.23
C TYR A 93 13.84 -0.43 15.42
N THR A 94 13.47 0.78 14.99
CA THR A 94 12.76 0.86 13.73
C THR A 94 13.79 0.50 12.67
N ASP A 95 13.73 -0.74 12.22
CA ASP A 95 14.36 -1.14 10.98
C ASP A 95 13.75 -0.30 9.85
N THR A 96 14.38 0.84 9.59
CA THR A 96 14.46 1.41 8.26
C THR A 96 15.94 1.46 7.92
N GLY A 97 16.51 0.27 7.69
CA GLY A 97 17.84 0.04 7.13
C GLY A 97 18.01 0.64 5.74
N GLY A 98 18.03 1.97 5.70
CA GLY A 98 18.28 2.78 4.53
C GLY A 98 18.42 4.21 5.03
N SER A 99 19.63 4.58 5.42
CA SER A 99 20.06 5.96 5.64
C SER A 99 19.95 6.75 4.33
N ARG A 100 18.72 6.93 3.84
CA ARG A 100 18.38 7.92 2.83
C ARG A 100 18.66 9.25 3.50
N SER A 101 19.69 9.93 3.02
CA SER A 101 19.98 11.27 3.48
C SER A 101 18.68 12.09 3.39
N PRO A 102 18.31 12.85 4.43
CA PRO A 102 17.09 13.66 4.39
C PRO A 102 17.07 14.59 3.18
N LEU A 103 18.27 14.98 2.71
CA LEU A 103 18.52 15.66 1.45
C LEU A 103 18.11 14.84 0.21
N ALA A 104 18.49 13.57 0.09
CA ALA A 104 18.10 12.74 -1.05
C ALA A 104 16.57 12.55 -1.12
N THR A 105 15.92 12.39 0.04
CA THR A 105 14.46 12.30 0.11
C THR A 105 13.80 13.62 -0.32
N LEU A 106 14.32 14.75 0.14
CA LEU A 106 13.81 16.07 -0.23
C LEU A 106 14.04 16.37 -1.72
N LEU A 107 15.22 16.03 -2.25
CA LEU A 107 15.52 16.15 -3.68
C LEU A 107 14.59 15.28 -4.53
N LEU A 108 14.36 14.02 -4.14
CA LEU A 108 13.43 13.15 -4.84
C LEU A 108 12.01 13.72 -4.85
N ALA A 109 11.54 14.22 -3.71
CA ALA A 109 10.23 14.86 -3.61
C ALA A 109 10.13 16.09 -4.53
N VAL A 110 11.15 16.95 -4.56
CA VAL A 110 11.21 18.12 -5.45
C VAL A 110 11.22 17.71 -6.93
N ILE A 111 11.96 16.65 -7.29
CA ILE A 111 11.98 16.13 -8.67
C ILE A 111 10.60 15.63 -9.07
N ILE A 112 9.93 14.85 -8.21
CA ILE A 112 8.58 14.34 -8.48
C ILE A 112 7.62 15.51 -8.69
N LEU A 113 7.64 16.51 -7.82
CA LEU A 113 6.80 17.70 -7.94
C LEU A 113 7.08 18.46 -9.24
N ALA A 114 8.36 18.66 -9.60
CA ALA A 114 8.74 19.33 -10.84
C ALA A 114 8.25 18.58 -12.09
N VAL A 115 8.36 17.25 -12.12
CA VAL A 115 7.86 16.42 -13.22
C VAL A 115 6.33 16.51 -13.32
N LEU A 116 5.62 16.41 -12.20
CA LEU A 116 4.16 16.54 -12.18
C LEU A 116 3.70 17.92 -12.67
N SER A 117 4.35 18.99 -12.21
CA SER A 117 4.07 20.35 -12.67
C SER A 117 4.34 20.52 -14.16
N LEU A 118 5.44 19.95 -14.68
CA LEU A 118 5.77 19.98 -16.10
C LEU A 118 4.73 19.22 -16.95
N LEU A 119 4.30 18.04 -16.50
CA LEU A 119 3.28 17.25 -17.19
C LEU A 119 1.94 17.99 -17.28
N VAL A 120 1.51 18.63 -16.18
CA VAL A 120 0.30 19.46 -16.17
C VAL A 120 0.46 20.64 -17.12
N TRP A 121 1.60 21.33 -17.10
CA TRP A 121 1.86 22.47 -17.98
C TRP A 121 1.84 22.07 -19.47
N VAL A 122 2.52 20.99 -19.84
CA VAL A 122 2.53 20.45 -21.21
C VAL A 122 1.12 20.01 -21.62
N GLY A 123 0.40 19.31 -20.74
CA GLY A 123 -0.97 18.87 -20.99
C GLY A 123 -1.91 20.04 -21.25
N LEU A 124 -1.84 21.10 -20.44
CA LEU A 124 -2.64 22.32 -20.64
C LEU A 124 -2.27 23.04 -21.93
N HIS A 125 -0.98 23.18 -22.23
CA HIS A 125 -0.52 23.80 -23.46
C HIS A 125 -0.93 23.01 -24.72
N PHE A 126 -0.92 21.68 -24.64
CA PHE A 126 -1.40 20.82 -25.73
C PHE A 126 -2.93 20.86 -25.87
N TYR A 127 -3.66 20.94 -24.75
CA TYR A 127 -5.12 21.09 -24.76
C TYR A 127 -5.56 22.42 -25.39
N GLN A 128 -4.86 23.51 -25.10
CA GLN A 128 -5.11 24.81 -25.73
C GLN A 128 -4.79 24.79 -27.23
N ARG A 129 -3.76 24.05 -27.66
CA ARG A 129 -3.47 23.84 -29.09
C ARG A 129 -4.48 22.93 -29.79
N SER A 130 -5.08 22.00 -29.06
CA SER A 130 -6.10 21.07 -29.56
C SER A 130 -7.51 21.68 -29.58
N ALA A 131 -7.71 22.81 -28.92
CA ALA A 131 -8.90 23.65 -29.06
C ALA A 131 -8.85 24.45 -30.37
N ALA A 132 -8.61 23.79 -31.50
CA ALA A 132 -9.00 24.35 -32.79
C ALA A 132 -10.54 24.41 -32.78
N PRO A 133 -11.16 25.60 -32.93
CA PRO A 133 -12.60 25.67 -33.12
C PRO A 133 -12.92 24.83 -34.36
N LYS A 134 -13.86 23.88 -34.22
CA LYS A 134 -14.42 23.16 -35.37
C LYS A 134 -14.96 24.22 -36.33
N THR A 135 -14.16 24.56 -37.32
CA THR A 135 -14.50 25.48 -38.39
C THR A 135 -15.63 24.78 -39.12
N GLN A 136 -16.83 25.36 -38.99
CA GLN A 136 -18.01 24.91 -39.70
C GLN A 136 -17.67 24.77 -41.18
N PRO A 137 -18.00 23.65 -41.84
CA PRO A 137 -18.14 23.69 -43.28
C PRO A 137 -19.30 24.62 -43.58
N SER A 138 -18.96 25.83 -44.03
CA SER A 138 -19.86 26.77 -44.70
C SER A 138 -20.78 26.02 -45.64
N ARG A 139 -22.06 25.90 -45.29
CA ARG A 139 -23.13 25.59 -46.26
C ARG A 139 -23.40 26.84 -47.08
N THR A 140 -22.38 27.33 -47.78
CA THR A 140 -22.51 28.31 -48.85
C THR A 140 -22.51 27.52 -50.14
N GLY A 141 -23.69 27.36 -50.73
CA GLY A 141 -23.84 26.69 -52.03
C GLY A 141 -24.78 25.49 -52.04
N ARG A 142 -26.00 25.63 -51.49
CA ARG A 142 -27.14 24.92 -52.08
C ARG A 142 -28.12 25.98 -52.53
N GLN A 143 -27.95 26.38 -53.78
CA GLN A 143 -28.93 27.11 -54.56
C GLN A 143 -30.30 26.46 -54.34
N PHE A 144 -31.21 27.20 -53.72
CA PHE A 144 -32.63 26.90 -53.88
C PHE A 144 -32.95 27.23 -55.34
N ALA A 145 -33.04 26.20 -56.18
CA ALA A 145 -33.71 26.33 -57.46
C ALA A 145 -35.12 26.88 -57.21
N PRO A 146 -35.62 27.83 -58.02
CA PRO A 146 -36.98 28.33 -57.85
C PRO A 146 -37.93 27.15 -58.05
N GLY A 147 -38.59 26.74 -56.96
CA GLY A 147 -39.68 25.77 -57.03
C GLY A 147 -40.77 26.35 -57.94
N LYS A 148 -41.28 25.52 -58.86
CA LYS A 148 -42.36 25.87 -59.78
C LYS A 148 -43.47 26.62 -59.04
N SER A 149 -43.96 27.74 -59.59
CA SER A 149 -45.05 28.52 -59.00
C SER A 149 -46.27 27.61 -58.75
N PRO A 150 -47.07 27.83 -57.69
CA PRO A 150 -48.29 27.06 -57.46
C PRO A 150 -49.19 26.98 -58.70
N GLU A 151 -49.17 28.01 -59.53
CA GLU A 151 -49.92 28.09 -60.79
C GLU A 151 -49.40 27.11 -61.85
N ASP A 152 -48.08 26.92 -61.95
CA ASP A 152 -47.48 25.97 -62.90
C ASP A 152 -47.79 24.52 -62.49
N ARG A 153 -47.81 24.25 -61.19
CA ARG A 153 -48.24 22.92 -60.67
C ARG A 153 -49.72 22.69 -60.97
N ALA A 154 -50.58 23.69 -60.79
CA ALA A 154 -52.00 23.57 -61.09
C ALA A 154 -52.25 23.29 -62.58
N ARG A 155 -51.48 23.92 -63.49
CA ARG A 155 -51.55 23.66 -64.93
C ARG A 155 -51.05 22.27 -65.32
N GLU A 156 -50.00 21.78 -64.67
CA GLU A 156 -49.47 20.41 -64.86
C GLU A 156 -50.52 19.36 -64.42
N PHE A 157 -51.17 19.56 -63.27
CA PHE A 157 -52.27 18.69 -62.82
C PHE A 157 -53.53 18.79 -63.69
N ALA A 158 -53.84 19.97 -64.23
CA ALA A 158 -54.98 20.14 -65.14
C ALA A 158 -54.76 19.43 -66.48
N ARG A 159 -53.54 19.49 -67.05
CA ARG A 159 -53.17 18.72 -68.25
C ARG A 159 -53.22 17.21 -68.02
N ALA A 160 -52.71 16.74 -66.88
CA ALA A 160 -52.78 15.31 -66.54
C ALA A 160 -54.22 14.80 -66.39
N LYS A 161 -55.19 15.67 -66.05
CA LYS A 161 -56.61 15.32 -65.98
C LYS A 161 -57.33 15.37 -67.33
N THR A 162 -56.84 16.14 -68.31
CA THR A 162 -57.41 16.16 -69.65
C THR A 162 -56.96 14.96 -70.47
N ASP A 163 -55.68 14.55 -70.34
CA ASP A 163 -55.16 13.36 -71.02
C ASP A 163 -55.84 12.07 -70.53
N PHE A 164 -56.16 11.97 -69.24
CA PHE A 164 -56.90 10.82 -68.69
C PHE A 164 -58.38 10.75 -69.13
N LYS A 165 -58.95 11.84 -69.68
CA LYS A 165 -60.36 11.89 -70.09
C LYS A 165 -60.55 11.64 -71.59
N GLU A 166 -59.50 11.74 -72.41
CA GLU A 166 -59.55 11.36 -73.83
C GLU A 166 -59.40 9.84 -74.04
N ASP A 167 -58.66 9.13 -73.17
CA ASP A 167 -58.51 7.67 -73.24
C ASP A 167 -59.75 6.87 -72.78
N ALA A 168 -60.76 7.53 -72.20
CA ALA A 168 -61.98 6.89 -71.69
C ALA A 168 -63.15 6.90 -72.70
N HIS A 169 -62.98 7.49 -73.89
CA HIS A 169 -64.02 7.57 -74.93
C HIS A 169 -63.76 6.70 -76.17
N ASP A 170 -62.61 6.01 -76.28
CA ASP A 170 -62.26 5.12 -77.40
C ASP A 170 -62.50 3.63 -77.10
N PHE A 171 -63.28 3.30 -76.04
CA PHE A 171 -63.58 1.91 -75.66
C PHE A 171 -65.08 1.56 -75.65
N SER A 172 -65.96 2.39 -76.22
CA SER A 172 -67.36 2.00 -76.45
C SER A 172 -68.05 2.79 -77.58
N ALA A 173 -67.82 2.39 -78.85
CA ALA A 173 -68.80 2.33 -79.95
C ALA A 173 -68.10 2.02 -81.27
#